data_AF-A0AA36C5L4-F1
#
_entry.id   AF-A0AA36C5L4-F1
#
_cell.length_a   1.000
_cell.length_b   1.000
_cell.length_c   1.000
_cell.angle_alpha   90.00
_cell.angle_beta   90.00
_cell.angle_gamma   90.00
#
_symmetry.space_group_name_H-M   'P 1'
#
loop_
_entity.id
_entity.type
_entity.pdbx_description
1 polymer ?
#
loop_
_entity_poly.entity_id
_entity_poly.type
_entity_poly.pdbx_seq_one_letter_code
_entity_poly.pdbx_strand_id
1 'polypeptide(L)'
;MTYRLGHHSTSDDSTTYRSADEVQKWGSGDHPIERFKAYLMEKGWWTEQWDNEWALQVRERVLTAFAASEKIQRAPYHEMFEGVYDKLPAPLRRQRQELDDHLAEFGTHYPLDRHLKKN
;
A
#
# COMPACT_ATOMS: atom_id res chain seq x y z
N MET A 1 5.35 3.86 24.22
CA MET A 1 4.01 4.39 23.86
C MET A 1 4.14 5.16 22.54
N THR A 2 3.12 5.18 21.70
CA THR A 2 3.10 5.89 20.40
C THR A 2 1.70 6.43 20.10
N TYR A 3 1.55 7.25 19.05
CA TYR A 3 0.29 7.88 18.66
C TYR A 3 0.06 7.84 17.14
N ARG A 4 -1.17 7.50 16.72
CA ARG A 4 -1.58 7.50 15.31
C ARG A 4 -2.06 8.90 14.90
N LEU A 5 -1.15 9.69 14.33
CA LEU A 5 -1.45 11.06 13.89
C LEU A 5 -2.53 11.10 12.80
N GLY A 6 -2.42 10.21 11.81
CA GLY A 6 -3.43 10.08 10.76
C GLY A 6 -4.75 9.46 11.24
N HIS A 7 -5.72 9.45 10.33
CA HIS A 7 -6.95 8.68 10.48
C HIS A 7 -6.68 7.17 10.60
N HIS A 8 -7.69 6.39 10.97
CA HIS A 8 -7.55 4.94 11.07
C HIS A 8 -7.22 4.30 9.74
N SER A 9 -7.89 4.77 8.69
CA SER A 9 -7.73 4.33 7.30
C SER A 9 -8.27 5.40 6.36
N THR A 10 -8.22 5.15 5.06
CA THR A 10 -8.88 5.99 4.04
C THR A 10 -10.41 6.00 4.15
N SER A 11 -11.01 5.09 4.93
CA SER A 11 -12.46 4.99 5.15
C SER A 11 -12.91 5.60 6.48
N ASP A 12 -12.01 6.22 7.25
CA ASP A 12 -12.29 6.75 8.57
C ASP A 12 -12.02 8.25 8.64
N ASP A 13 -12.94 9.00 9.24
CA ASP A 13 -12.72 10.39 9.63
C ASP A 13 -12.63 10.50 11.14
N SER A 14 -11.40 10.60 11.61
CA SER A 14 -11.14 10.64 13.04
C SER A 14 -11.48 11.96 13.73
N THR A 15 -11.78 13.02 12.98
CA THR A 15 -12.18 14.31 13.58
C THR A 15 -13.54 14.21 14.28
N THR A 16 -14.32 13.18 13.95
CA THR A 16 -15.61 12.88 14.56
C THR A 16 -15.50 12.38 16.00
N TYR A 17 -14.33 11.86 16.42
CA TYR A 17 -14.15 11.24 17.74
C TYR A 17 -12.82 11.59 18.42
N ARG A 18 -11.96 12.44 17.84
CA ARG A 18 -10.74 12.97 18.46
C ARG A 18 -10.66 14.47 18.28
N SER A 19 -10.16 15.15 19.31
CA SER A 19 -9.93 16.60 19.25
C SER A 19 -8.68 16.95 18.44
N ALA A 20 -8.70 18.11 17.78
CA ALA A 20 -7.52 18.64 17.09
C ALA A 20 -6.34 18.89 18.06
N ASP A 21 -6.63 19.35 19.28
CA ASP A 21 -5.62 19.63 20.31
C ASP A 21 -4.83 18.38 20.71
N GLU A 22 -5.52 17.25 20.88
CA GLU A 22 -4.87 15.97 21.15
C GLU A 22 -3.91 15.59 20.01
N VAL A 23 -4.37 15.65 18.76
CA VAL A 23 -3.57 15.30 17.59
C VAL A 23 -2.36 16.23 17.46
N GLN A 24 -2.55 17.54 17.67
CA GLN A 24 -1.47 18.53 17.58
C GLN A 24 -0.40 18.31 18.66
N LYS A 25 -0.80 17.99 19.90
CA LYS A 25 0.14 17.71 21.00
C LYS A 25 1.14 16.63 20.60
N TRP A 26 0.67 15.55 19.98
CA TRP A 26 1.54 14.46 19.51
C TRP A 26 2.27 14.80 18.20
N GLY A 27 1.63 15.57 17.31
CA GLY A 27 2.20 15.91 16.00
C GLY A 27 3.37 16.89 16.06
N SER A 28 3.33 17.84 17.00
CA SER A 28 4.37 18.87 17.12
C SER A 28 5.27 18.67 18.35
N GLY A 29 4.76 18.06 19.42
CA GLY A 29 5.48 17.96 20.70
C GLY A 29 6.35 16.72 20.86
N ASP A 30 5.95 15.57 20.30
CA ASP A 30 6.67 14.29 20.44
C ASP A 30 6.74 13.50 19.13
N HIS A 31 7.12 14.20 18.05
CA HIS A 31 7.29 13.57 16.74
C HIS A 31 8.64 12.85 16.65
N PRO A 32 8.67 11.52 16.41
CA PRO A 32 9.90 10.73 16.51
C PRO A 32 10.96 11.12 15.47
N ILE A 33 10.54 11.53 14.26
CA ILE A 33 11.47 11.96 13.21
C ILE A 33 12.15 13.27 13.60
N GLU A 34 11.39 14.26 14.08
CA GLU A 34 11.95 15.57 14.47
C GLU A 34 12.87 15.43 15.68
N ARG A 35 12.47 14.63 16.67
CA ARG A 35 13.28 14.36 17.86
C ARG A 35 14.62 13.72 17.51
N PHE A 36 14.63 12.76 16.58
CA PHE A 36 15.87 12.12 16.16
C PHE A 36 16.71 13.00 15.23
N LYS A 37 16.08 13.74 14.31
CA LYS A 37 16.74 14.75 13.46
C LYS A 37 17.49 15.76 14.32
N ALA A 38 16.84 16.35 15.33
CA ALA A 38 17.46 17.29 16.25
C ALA A 38 18.69 16.68 16.96
N TYR A 39 18.57 15.45 17.45
CA TYR A 39 19.70 14.73 18.06
C TYR A 39 20.87 14.54 17.07
N LEU A 40 20.61 14.13 15.83
CA LEU A 40 21.66 13.93 14.83
C LEU A 40 22.33 15.25 14.42
N MET A 41 21.55 16.33 14.32
CA MET A 41 22.08 17.66 14.02
C MET A 41 22.94 18.19 15.17
N GLU A 42 22.55 17.98 16.43
CA GLU A 42 23.36 18.32 17.60
C GLU A 42 24.71 17.58 17.60
N LYS A 43 24.74 16.32 17.13
CA LYS A 43 25.97 15.54 16.96
C LYS A 43 26.78 15.91 15.71
N GLY A 44 26.27 16.78 14.84
CA GLY A 44 26.90 17.11 13.56
C GLY A 44 26.89 15.95 12.55
N TRP A 45 26.04 14.93 12.75
CA TRP A 45 25.90 13.78 11.85
C TRP A 45 24.84 14.01 10.77
N TRP A 46 24.06 15.08 10.88
CA TRP A 46 23.02 15.46 9.94
C TRP A 46 23.00 16.98 9.75
N THR A 47 22.53 17.43 8.58
CA THR A 47 22.41 18.86 8.26
C THR A 47 21.06 19.13 7.61
N GLU A 48 20.60 20.39 7.65
CA GLU A 48 19.39 20.79 6.94
C GLU A 48 19.52 20.57 5.42
N GLN A 49 20.70 20.83 4.86
CA GLN A 49 20.93 20.56 3.44
C GLN A 49 20.71 19.08 3.10
N TRP A 50 21.28 18.17 3.90
CA TRP A 50 21.11 16.73 3.70
C TRP A 50 19.66 16.29 3.91
N ASP A 51 18.94 16.88 4.87
CA ASP A 51 17.52 16.58 5.10
C ASP A 51 16.67 16.87 3.86
N ASN A 52 16.86 18.05 3.27
CA ASN A 52 16.16 18.48 2.06
C ASN A 52 16.54 17.64 0.84
N GLU A 53 17.83 17.38 0.64
CA GLU A 53 18.33 16.51 -0.43
C GLU A 53 17.77 15.08 -0.29
N TRP A 54 17.75 14.55 0.92
CA TRP A 54 17.23 13.22 1.21
C TRP A 54 15.72 13.13 0.95
N ALA A 55 14.94 14.13 1.40
CA ALA A 55 13.50 14.18 1.15
C ALA A 55 13.18 14.15 -0.35
N LEU A 56 13.94 14.90 -1.16
CA LEU A 56 13.82 14.89 -2.62
C LEU A 56 14.14 13.52 -3.22
N GLN A 57 15.26 12.91 -2.82
CA GLN A 57 15.65 11.58 -3.30
C GLN A 57 14.63 10.50 -2.92
N VAL A 58 14.12 10.51 -1.70
CA VAL A 58 13.10 9.55 -1.25
C VAL A 58 11.81 9.75 -2.04
N ARG A 59 11.39 11.00 -2.26
CA ARG A 59 10.21 11.30 -3.09
C ARG A 59 10.37 10.73 -4.50
N GLU A 60 11.52 10.93 -5.13
CA GLU A 60 11.80 10.40 -6.47
C GLU A 60 11.73 8.86 -6.50
N ARG A 61 12.32 8.19 -5.49
CA ARG A 61 12.28 6.73 -5.36
C ARG A 61 10.84 6.22 -5.22
N VAL A 62 10.04 6.86 -4.38
CA VAL A 62 8.63 6.51 -4.17
C VAL A 62 7.83 6.67 -5.46
N LEU A 63 7.98 7.82 -6.16
CA LEU A 63 7.26 8.07 -7.41
C LEU A 63 7.69 7.12 -8.53
N THR A 64 8.97 6.79 -8.61
CA THR A 64 9.49 5.80 -9.55
C THR A 64 8.89 4.41 -9.29
N ALA A 65 8.87 3.97 -8.03
CA ALA A 65 8.28 2.69 -7.64
C ALA A 65 6.77 2.66 -7.89
N PHE A 66 6.07 3.77 -7.58
CA PHE A 66 4.65 3.92 -7.86
C PHE A 66 4.34 3.81 -9.35
N ALA A 67 5.03 4.57 -10.20
CA ALA A 67 4.84 4.55 -11.64
C ALA A 67 5.22 3.20 -12.28
N ALA A 68 6.20 2.49 -11.71
CA ALA A 68 6.51 1.12 -12.12
C ALA A 68 5.36 0.16 -11.74
N SER A 69 4.81 0.30 -10.52
CA SER A 69 3.73 -0.55 -10.04
C SER A 69 2.42 -0.39 -10.82
N GLU A 70 2.08 0.81 -11.27
CA GLU A 70 0.86 1.06 -12.07
C GLU A 70 0.88 0.37 -13.45
N LYS A 71 2.07 0.04 -13.95
CA LYS A 71 2.24 -0.68 -15.24
C LYS A 71 2.11 -2.19 -15.09
N ILE A 72 2.10 -2.71 -13.86
CA ILE A 72 1.97 -4.13 -13.59
C ILE A 72 0.51 -4.54 -13.79
N GLN A 73 0.27 -5.46 -14.72
CA GLN A 73 -1.05 -6.07 -14.87
C GLN A 73 -1.42 -6.84 -13.59
N ARG A 74 -2.72 -6.90 -13.29
CA ARG A 74 -3.24 -7.67 -12.15
C ARG A 74 -2.86 -9.14 -12.28
N ALA A 75 -2.75 -9.82 -11.15
CA ALA A 75 -2.56 -11.26 -11.12
C ALA A 75 -3.58 -11.98 -12.02
N PRO A 76 -3.22 -13.11 -12.66
CA PRO A 76 -4.18 -13.92 -13.39
C PRO A 76 -5.40 -14.23 -12.55
N TYR A 77 -6.61 -14.11 -13.11
CA TYR A 77 -7.84 -14.29 -12.34
C TYR A 77 -7.95 -15.68 -11.66
N HIS A 78 -7.32 -16.70 -12.23
CA HIS A 78 -7.36 -18.05 -11.69
C HIS A 78 -6.62 -18.21 -10.36
N GLU A 79 -5.70 -17.29 -10.02
CA GLU A 79 -5.00 -17.28 -8.74
C GLU A 79 -5.97 -17.06 -7.57
N MET A 80 -7.20 -16.57 -7.81
CA MET A 80 -8.23 -16.47 -6.76
C MET A 80 -8.58 -17.82 -6.11
N PHE A 81 -8.31 -18.94 -6.80
CA PHE A 81 -8.53 -20.29 -6.29
C PHE A 81 -7.28 -20.90 -5.65
N GLU A 82 -6.12 -20.26 -5.81
CA GLU A 82 -4.82 -20.75 -5.33
C GLU A 82 -4.53 -20.22 -3.92
N GLY A 83 -3.64 -20.88 -3.18
CA GLY A 83 -3.31 -20.50 -1.79
C GLY A 83 -4.41 -20.78 -0.74
N VAL A 84 -5.58 -21.30 -1.14
CA VAL A 84 -6.68 -21.66 -0.21
C VAL A 84 -6.35 -22.93 0.60
N TYR A 85 -5.72 -23.91 -0.04
CA TYR A 85 -5.22 -25.15 0.56
C TYR A 85 -3.83 -25.46 -0.01
N ASP A 86 -3.07 -26.33 0.65
CA ASP A 86 -1.78 -26.85 0.12
C ASP A 86 -1.93 -27.41 -1.31
N LYS A 87 -3.05 -28.11 -1.57
CA LYS A 87 -3.40 -28.60 -2.90
C LYS A 87 -4.81 -28.20 -3.24
N LEU A 88 -5.02 -27.69 -4.45
CA LEU A 88 -6.32 -27.28 -4.96
C LEU A 88 -7.29 -28.49 -4.96
N PRO A 89 -8.29 -28.54 -4.05
CA PRO A 89 -9.17 -29.71 -3.91
C PRO A 89 -10.16 -29.80 -5.08
N ALA A 90 -10.75 -30.97 -5.29
CA ALA A 90 -11.63 -31.23 -6.44
C ALA A 90 -12.81 -30.25 -6.59
N PRO A 91 -13.50 -29.80 -5.52
CA PRO A 91 -14.55 -28.80 -5.65
C PRO A 91 -14.05 -27.46 -6.20
N LEU A 92 -12.90 -26.96 -5.72
CA LEU A 92 -12.31 -25.70 -6.19
C LEU A 92 -11.78 -25.83 -7.62
N ARG A 93 -11.28 -27.00 -8.03
CA ARG A 93 -10.94 -27.26 -9.44
C ARG A 93 -12.15 -27.13 -10.37
N ARG A 94 -13.32 -27.64 -9.95
CA ARG A 94 -14.56 -27.49 -10.72
C ARG A 94 -15.00 -26.03 -10.83
N GLN A 95 -15.00 -25.29 -9.73
CA GLN A 95 -15.35 -23.87 -9.73
C GLN A 95 -14.40 -23.03 -10.60
N ARG A 96 -13.10 -23.35 -10.58
CA ARG A 96 -12.12 -22.73 -11.49
C ARG A 96 -12.45 -23.01 -12.95
N GLN A 97 -12.82 -24.25 -13.29
CA GLN A 97 -13.24 -24.60 -14.65
C GLN A 97 -14.53 -23.89 -15.06
N GLU A 98 -15.52 -23.82 -14.17
CA GLU A 98 -16.78 -23.09 -14.41
C GLU A 98 -16.51 -21.60 -14.70
N LEU A 99 -15.55 -20.97 -14.01
CA LEU A 99 -15.13 -19.60 -14.34
C LEU A 99 -14.42 -19.51 -15.69
N ASP A 100 -13.53 -20.46 -16.02
CA ASP A 100 -12.85 -20.50 -17.31
C ASP A 100 -13.89 -20.58 -18.46
N ASP A 101 -14.92 -21.42 -18.32
CA ASP A 101 -16.01 -21.59 -19.30
C ASP A 101 -16.87 -20.31 -19.39
N HIS A 102 -17.22 -19.72 -18.25
CA HIS A 102 -17.99 -18.46 -18.21
C HIS A 102 -17.25 -17.30 -18.88
N LEU A 103 -15.94 -17.17 -18.65
CA LEU A 103 -15.14 -16.11 -19.28
C LEU A 103 -14.90 -16.36 -20.78
N ALA A 104 -14.97 -17.61 -21.24
CA ALA A 104 -14.94 -17.92 -22.66
C ALA A 104 -16.21 -17.44 -23.38
N GLU A 105 -17.38 -17.55 -22.75
CA GLU A 105 -18.66 -17.10 -23.32
C GLU A 105 -18.92 -15.60 -23.10
N PHE A 106 -18.67 -15.09 -21.89
CA PHE A 106 -19.07 -13.75 -21.45
C PHE A 106 -17.90 -12.79 -21.21
N GLY A 107 -16.69 -13.14 -21.67
CA GLY A 107 -15.45 -12.41 -21.36
C GLY A 107 -15.47 -10.92 -21.74
N THR A 108 -16.28 -10.52 -22.72
CA THR A 108 -16.45 -9.11 -23.12
C THR A 108 -17.04 -8.22 -22.03
N HIS A 109 -17.69 -8.81 -21.02
CA HIS A 109 -18.24 -8.10 -19.86
C HIS A 109 -17.22 -7.93 -18.72
N TYR A 110 -15.99 -8.45 -18.86
CA TYR A 110 -14.97 -8.44 -17.82
C TYR A 110 -13.69 -7.73 -18.31
N PRO A 111 -12.96 -7.04 -17.42
CA PRO A 111 -11.74 -6.32 -17.78
C PRO A 111 -10.52 -7.27 -17.88
N LEU A 112 -10.61 -8.29 -18.75
CA LEU A 112 -9.59 -9.34 -18.87
C LEU A 112 -8.24 -8.83 -19.38
N ASP A 113 -8.23 -7.70 -20.09
CA ASP A 113 -7.05 -6.98 -20.57
C ASP A 113 -6.16 -6.44 -19.43
N ARG A 114 -6.74 -6.26 -18.24
CA ARG A 114 -6.02 -5.78 -17.04
C ARG A 114 -5.29 -6.88 -16.28
N HIS A 115 -5.53 -8.15 -16.62
CA HIS A 115 -4.95 -9.30 -15.93
C HIS A 115 -3.85 -9.94 -16.76
N LEU A 116 -2.84 -10.49 -16.09
CA LEU A 116 -1.85 -11.36 -16.70
C LEU A 116 -2.53 -12.61 -17.28
N LYS A 117 -2.00 -13.10 -18.40
CA LYS A 117 -2.47 -14.35 -19.00
C LYS A 117 -2.13 -15.54 -18.10
N LYS A 118 -2.92 -16.61 -18.22
CA LYS A 118 -2.61 -17.91 -17.63
C LYS A 118 -1.28 -18.41 -18.21
N ASN A 119 -0.31 -18.68 -17.34
CA ASN A 119 0.93 -19.38 -17.71
C ASN A 119 0.65 -20.84 -18.03
#